data_AF-A0A7X0VA58-F1
#
_entry.id   AF-A0A7X0VA58-F1
#
_cell.length_a   1.000
_cell.length_b   1.000
_cell.length_c   1.000
_cell.angle_alpha   90.00
_cell.angle_beta   90.00
_cell.angle_gamma   90.00
#
_symmetry.space_group_name_H-M   'P 1'
#
loop_
_entity.id
_entity.type
_entity.pdbx_description
1 polymer ?
#
loop_
_entity_poly.entity_id
_entity_poly.type
_entity_poly.pdbx_seq_one_letter_code
_entity_poly.pdbx_strand_id
1 'polypeptide(L)'
;MFDLSFAATHRFRPFALVAPGFAAVEEGAPAVGDGGDSEALVRADAGPVAPYAAVEVDVAPVELSGRVAVGLATADDQHVLVTWTPRSSRLAISVRRRGRTRVVRRRKVALPASFRLAFVLNEQQVTGLVDTGDGWRPVLTERTRVAALVDLRREDELAAHAYAWGGGTLTAVRAGLFGMVGLRDPHLVQHADGTPYVRDGRHWLTWTCAGLGFFQQAHWSVWSVDLADPERMRLESQLFSRRDGRVLGDHAGHLVRDGDRWLVATSSWGDFGAGSIHVRHTSTRADLLTGVHVLDTEPTALPTPHGTWDPALLRVDDRWHVAFVESPSQQPFRFGPALATTTAAAWTEGLSAVPTPVMRQCEGTVLVTVGDRPWLLASDADERCYPVLDLEGRRVGRLDAPYLTNIPHPQLVADPAGGWLVLTFDGTAYERRVLGYGGHGDVVVLHSR
;
A
#
# COMPACT_ATOMS: atom_id res chain seq x y z
N MET A 1 -18.69 8.78 -23.47
CA MET A 1 -18.27 7.68 -22.58
C MET A 1 -18.89 6.35 -22.98
N PHE A 2 -20.20 6.27 -23.29
CA PHE A 2 -20.87 4.98 -23.58
C PHE A 2 -20.50 4.32 -24.91
N ASP A 3 -19.84 5.05 -25.81
CA ASP A 3 -19.30 4.48 -27.06
C ASP A 3 -17.91 3.84 -26.89
N LEU A 4 -17.34 3.91 -25.67
CA LEU A 4 -16.04 3.32 -25.36
C LEU A 4 -16.19 1.83 -25.02
N SER A 5 -15.42 0.99 -25.70
CA SER A 5 -15.28 -0.44 -25.41
C SER A 5 -13.81 -0.78 -25.16
N PHE A 6 -13.50 -1.54 -24.11
CA PHE A 6 -12.12 -1.76 -23.68
C PHE A 6 -11.64 -3.21 -23.84
N ALA A 7 -10.34 -3.39 -24.03
CA ALA A 7 -9.68 -4.69 -23.98
C ALA A 7 -8.36 -4.62 -23.21
N ALA A 8 -8.03 -5.70 -22.50
CA ALA A 8 -6.74 -5.78 -21.79
C ALA A 8 -5.57 -5.80 -22.77
N THR A 9 -4.60 -4.92 -22.56
CA THR A 9 -3.38 -4.80 -23.36
C THR A 9 -2.13 -5.16 -22.57
N HIS A 10 -2.13 -4.88 -21.25
CA HIS A 10 -1.01 -5.19 -20.37
C HIS A 10 -1.49 -5.86 -19.09
N ARG A 11 -0.66 -6.75 -18.55
CA ARG A 11 -0.80 -7.32 -17.22
C ARG A 11 0.57 -7.63 -16.63
N PHE A 12 0.89 -7.02 -15.50
CA PHE A 12 2.17 -7.20 -14.84
C PHE A 12 2.05 -6.99 -13.32
N ARG A 13 3.03 -7.48 -12.56
CA ARG A 13 3.04 -7.38 -11.10
C ARG A 13 4.27 -6.62 -10.61
N PRO A 14 4.10 -5.38 -10.12
CA PRO A 14 5.11 -4.75 -9.30
C PRO A 14 5.34 -5.56 -8.02
N PHE A 15 6.59 -5.94 -7.77
CA PHE A 15 6.98 -6.72 -6.60
C PHE A 15 8.38 -6.30 -6.14
N ALA A 16 8.52 -5.92 -4.88
CA ALA A 16 9.80 -5.68 -4.23
C ALA A 16 9.63 -5.73 -2.71
N LEU A 17 10.49 -6.48 -2.00
CA LEU A 17 10.46 -6.43 -0.53
C LEU A 17 11.05 -5.11 -0.05
N VAL A 18 12.26 -4.73 -0.48
CA VAL A 18 12.77 -3.36 -0.33
C VAL A 18 12.32 -2.49 -1.52
N ALA A 19 11.57 -1.42 -1.25
CA ALA A 19 11.04 -0.50 -2.25
C ALA A 19 12.14 0.03 -3.21
N PRO A 20 11.94 -0.03 -4.54
CA PRO A 20 12.91 0.49 -5.52
C PRO A 20 13.14 1.99 -5.30
N GLY A 21 14.40 2.41 -5.16
CA GLY A 21 14.76 3.80 -4.85
C GLY A 21 14.69 4.20 -3.36
N PHE A 22 14.28 3.29 -2.47
CA PHE A 22 14.13 3.54 -1.02
C PHE A 22 14.94 2.57 -0.15
N ALA A 23 16.02 2.01 -0.71
CA ALA A 23 17.01 1.30 0.09
C ALA A 23 17.80 2.33 0.92
N ALA A 24 17.85 2.13 2.23
CA ALA A 24 18.70 2.89 3.14
C ALA A 24 20.10 2.25 3.26
N VAL A 25 20.18 0.93 3.02
CA VAL A 25 21.41 0.15 3.04
C VAL A 25 21.44 -0.73 1.81
N GLU A 26 22.56 -0.72 1.09
CA GLU A 26 22.85 -1.65 0.00
C GLU A 26 24.36 -1.92 -0.02
N GLU A 27 24.75 -3.09 0.49
CA GLU A 27 26.14 -3.45 0.72
C GLU A 27 26.45 -4.83 0.14
N GLY A 28 27.58 -4.93 -0.57
CA GLY A 28 28.18 -6.19 -0.96
C GLY A 28 29.18 -6.67 0.10
N ALA A 29 29.10 -7.95 0.48
CA ALA A 29 29.91 -8.60 1.50
C ALA A 29 30.04 -7.77 2.80
N PRO A 30 28.93 -7.58 3.54
CA PRO A 30 28.91 -6.72 4.71
C PRO A 30 29.85 -7.23 5.79
N ALA A 31 30.47 -6.31 6.54
CA ALA A 31 31.27 -6.67 7.70
C ALA A 31 30.45 -7.50 8.68
N VAL A 32 31.01 -8.59 9.17
CA VAL A 32 30.47 -9.33 10.32
C VAL A 32 30.96 -8.61 11.57
N GLY A 33 30.09 -8.31 12.52
CA GLY A 33 30.43 -7.45 13.68
C GLY A 33 31.72 -7.88 14.39
N ASP A 34 32.50 -6.90 14.87
CA ASP A 34 33.88 -7.03 15.39
C ASP A 34 34.06 -7.94 16.63
N GLY A 35 33.00 -8.59 17.11
CA GLY A 35 33.13 -9.65 18.09
C GLY A 35 33.22 -10.98 17.36
N GLY A 36 34.33 -11.73 17.52
CA GLY A 36 34.47 -13.11 17.00
C GLY A 36 33.40 -14.12 17.45
N ASP A 37 32.33 -13.66 18.09
CA ASP A 37 31.08 -14.36 18.32
C ASP A 37 30.16 -14.22 17.11
N SER A 38 29.87 -15.35 16.46
CA SER A 38 28.92 -15.51 15.34
C SER A 38 27.46 -15.11 15.64
N GLU A 39 27.20 -14.39 16.74
CA GLU A 39 25.90 -13.92 17.22
C GLU A 39 25.78 -12.38 17.29
N ALA A 40 26.85 -11.62 17.05
CA ALA A 40 26.79 -10.15 17.07
C ALA A 40 25.93 -9.61 15.91
N LEU A 41 24.95 -8.76 16.24
CA LEU A 41 24.15 -8.04 15.26
C LEU A 41 24.89 -6.78 14.81
N VAL A 42 25.00 -6.61 13.50
CA VAL A 42 25.29 -5.32 12.88
C VAL A 42 23.99 -4.51 12.87
N ARG A 43 24.09 -3.25 13.29
CA ARG A 43 23.00 -2.29 13.27
C ARG A 43 23.40 -1.15 12.33
N ALA A 44 22.56 -0.86 11.35
CA ALA A 44 22.74 0.29 10.48
C ALA A 44 22.57 1.61 11.25
N ASP A 45 23.08 2.69 10.68
CA ASP A 45 22.80 4.05 11.17
C ASP A 45 21.37 4.51 10.83
N ALA A 46 20.72 3.85 9.87
CA ALA A 46 19.37 4.15 9.42
C ALA A 46 18.32 3.20 10.01
N GLY A 47 17.13 3.74 10.22
CA GLY A 47 15.93 3.00 10.60
C GLY A 47 14.72 3.41 9.77
N PRO A 48 13.62 2.65 9.84
CA PRO A 48 12.42 2.95 9.07
C PRO A 48 11.65 4.15 9.65
N VAL A 49 11.14 5.03 8.78
CA VAL A 49 10.32 6.20 9.17
C VAL A 49 8.84 5.87 9.42
N ALA A 50 8.41 4.68 9.02
CA ALA A 50 7.07 4.13 9.21
C ALA A 50 7.20 2.62 9.46
N PRO A 51 6.20 1.95 10.08
CA PRO A 51 6.29 0.52 10.39
C PRO A 51 6.10 -0.39 9.15
N TYR A 52 6.79 -0.07 8.06
CA TYR A 52 6.77 -0.74 6.76
C TYR A 52 8.20 -0.88 6.29
N ALA A 53 8.85 -1.97 6.67
CA ALA A 53 10.30 -2.12 6.58
C ALA A 53 10.68 -3.49 6.02
N ALA A 54 11.79 -3.58 5.30
CA ALA A 54 12.33 -4.85 4.83
C ALA A 54 13.86 -4.89 5.04
N VAL A 55 14.36 -6.08 5.38
CA VAL A 55 15.79 -6.40 5.43
C VAL A 55 15.97 -7.73 4.71
N GLU A 56 16.75 -7.72 3.63
CA GLU A 56 17.10 -8.86 2.79
C GLU A 56 18.60 -9.16 2.96
N VAL A 57 18.95 -10.43 3.08
CA VAL A 57 20.36 -10.87 3.07
C VAL A 57 20.55 -12.08 2.17
N ASP A 58 21.70 -12.11 1.51
CA ASP A 58 22.16 -13.26 0.74
C ASP A 58 23.16 -14.08 1.59
N VAL A 59 22.91 -15.37 1.73
CA VAL A 59 23.68 -16.27 2.59
C VAL A 59 24.54 -17.19 1.74
N ALA A 60 25.86 -17.17 1.99
CA ALA A 60 26.85 -17.96 1.28
C ALA A 60 26.90 -19.44 1.71
N PRO A 61 27.42 -20.34 0.84
CA PRO A 61 27.43 -21.79 1.06
C PRO A 61 28.43 -22.33 2.11
N VAL A 62 29.08 -21.51 2.92
CA VAL A 62 30.10 -21.97 3.87
C VAL A 62 29.43 -22.62 5.09
N GLU A 63 30.05 -23.65 5.68
CA GLU A 63 29.53 -24.41 6.84
C GLU A 63 28.71 -23.54 7.79
N LEU A 64 27.38 -23.59 7.61
CA LEU A 64 26.42 -22.80 8.35
C LEU A 64 26.36 -23.35 9.77
N SER A 65 27.36 -22.99 10.58
CA SER A 65 27.43 -23.36 12.00
C SER A 65 26.74 -22.30 12.88
N GLY A 66 26.67 -21.06 12.39
CA GLY A 66 26.06 -19.90 13.04
C GLY A 66 24.60 -19.65 12.63
N ARG A 67 23.86 -18.99 13.53
CA ARG A 67 22.50 -18.49 13.29
C ARG A 67 22.57 -17.30 12.33
N VAL A 68 21.65 -17.18 11.39
CA VAL A 68 21.45 -15.95 10.59
C VAL A 68 20.30 -15.17 11.17
N ALA A 69 20.43 -13.85 11.30
CA ALA A 69 19.40 -12.96 11.82
C ALA A 69 19.24 -11.72 10.93
N VAL A 70 17.99 -11.29 10.75
CA VAL A 70 17.60 -10.07 10.04
C VAL A 70 16.41 -9.42 10.73
N GLY A 71 16.35 -8.09 10.78
CA GLY A 71 15.20 -7.36 11.29
C GLY A 71 15.53 -5.97 11.79
N LEU A 72 14.94 -5.58 12.92
CA LEU A 72 15.12 -4.27 13.53
C LEU A 72 15.71 -4.41 14.93
N ALA A 73 16.68 -3.56 15.27
CA ALA A 73 17.31 -3.54 16.59
C ALA A 73 17.60 -2.13 17.08
N THR A 74 17.63 -1.95 18.40
CA THR A 74 18.00 -0.70 19.08
C THR A 74 19.44 -0.78 19.60
N ALA A 75 19.99 0.35 20.06
CA ALA A 75 21.31 0.38 20.70
C ALA A 75 21.36 -0.41 22.03
N ASP A 76 20.23 -0.56 22.72
CA ASP A 76 20.11 -1.26 24.00
C ASP A 76 19.79 -2.76 23.86
N ASP A 77 20.14 -3.36 22.72
CA ASP A 77 19.90 -4.78 22.44
C ASP A 77 18.40 -5.17 22.56
N GLN A 78 17.49 -4.24 22.28
CA GLN A 78 16.08 -4.58 22.01
C GLN A 78 15.94 -4.85 20.52
N HIS A 79 15.12 -5.83 20.14
CA HIS A 79 15.01 -6.20 18.73
C HIS A 79 13.73 -6.95 18.39
N VAL A 80 13.38 -6.89 17.11
CA VAL A 80 12.39 -7.75 16.46
C VAL A 80 13.06 -8.38 15.24
N LEU A 81 13.26 -9.71 15.29
CA LEU A 81 14.08 -10.41 14.31
C LEU A 81 13.36 -11.59 13.70
N VAL A 82 13.66 -11.85 12.43
CA VAL A 82 13.55 -13.15 11.79
C VAL A 82 14.93 -13.81 11.83
N THR A 83 15.00 -15.04 12.32
CA THR A 83 16.26 -15.77 12.40
C THR A 83 16.14 -17.19 11.89
N TRP A 84 17.18 -17.67 11.20
CA TRP A 84 17.31 -19.04 10.77
C TRP A 84 18.46 -19.74 11.50
N THR A 85 18.20 -20.95 11.99
CA THR A 85 19.18 -21.78 12.71
C THR A 85 19.45 -23.07 11.93
N PRO A 86 20.68 -23.27 11.42
CA PRO A 86 21.04 -24.42 10.59
C PRO A 86 20.85 -25.76 11.31
N ARG A 87 21.40 -25.89 12.54
CA ARG A 87 21.37 -27.13 13.34
C ARG A 87 19.97 -27.71 13.56
N SER A 88 18.95 -26.85 13.61
CA SER A 88 17.55 -27.28 13.80
C SER A 88 16.67 -27.06 12.57
N SER A 89 17.26 -26.56 11.48
CA SER A 89 16.59 -26.14 10.25
C SER A 89 15.33 -25.32 10.55
N ARG A 90 15.47 -24.27 11.38
CA ARG A 90 14.32 -23.57 11.96
C ARG A 90 14.41 -22.08 11.68
N LEU A 91 13.33 -21.54 11.13
CA LEU A 91 13.08 -20.11 11.03
C LEU A 91 12.18 -19.68 12.19
N ALA A 92 12.46 -18.54 12.81
CA ALA A 92 11.75 -18.05 13.97
C ALA A 92 11.60 -16.52 13.94
N ILE A 93 10.48 -16.02 14.46
CA ILE A 93 10.30 -14.62 14.81
C ILE A 93 10.52 -14.48 16.32
N SER A 94 11.40 -13.57 16.72
CA SER A 94 11.67 -13.27 18.12
C SER A 94 11.60 -11.78 18.41
N VAL A 95 11.06 -11.44 19.58
CA VAL A 95 11.05 -10.09 20.13
C VAL A 95 11.86 -10.09 21.42
N ARG A 96 12.83 -9.20 21.53
CA ARG A 96 13.58 -8.94 22.76
C ARG A 96 13.24 -7.57 23.29
N ARG A 97 12.80 -7.53 24.55
CA ARG A 97 12.41 -6.30 25.24
C ARG A 97 12.80 -6.40 26.70
N ARG A 98 13.40 -5.34 27.25
CA ARG A 98 13.84 -5.26 28.66
C ARG A 98 14.67 -6.50 29.07
N GLY A 99 15.65 -6.85 28.24
CA GLY A 99 16.56 -7.98 28.47
C GLY A 99 15.95 -9.39 28.32
N ARG A 100 14.66 -9.52 27.97
CA ARG A 100 14.00 -10.83 27.79
C ARG A 100 13.67 -11.08 26.33
N THR A 101 14.12 -12.21 25.80
CA THR A 101 13.81 -12.66 24.44
C THR A 101 12.65 -13.64 24.45
N ARG A 102 11.64 -13.42 23.58
CA ARG A 102 10.52 -14.33 23.37
C ARG A 102 10.46 -14.73 21.90
N VAL A 103 10.52 -16.04 21.63
CA VAL A 103 10.21 -16.58 20.31
C VAL A 103 8.70 -16.66 20.17
N VAL A 104 8.12 -15.81 19.34
CA VAL A 104 6.66 -15.69 19.19
C VAL A 104 6.10 -16.66 18.15
N ARG A 105 6.91 -17.06 17.17
CA ARG A 105 6.56 -18.01 16.11
C ARG A 105 7.81 -18.73 15.61
N ARG A 106 7.69 -19.99 15.22
CA ARG A 106 8.76 -20.77 14.59
C ARG A 106 8.22 -21.82 13.63
N ARG A 107 9.00 -22.18 12.60
CA ARG A 107 8.69 -23.25 11.65
C ARG A 107 9.98 -23.96 11.22
N LYS A 108 9.90 -25.27 11.01
CA LYS A 108 10.99 -26.04 10.40
C LYS A 108 10.98 -25.77 8.89
N VAL A 109 12.14 -25.43 8.33
CA VAL A 109 12.35 -25.21 6.90
C VAL A 109 13.74 -25.70 6.54
N ALA A 110 13.81 -26.63 5.58
CA ALA A 110 15.08 -27.08 5.02
C ALA A 110 15.47 -26.07 3.94
N LEU A 111 16.67 -25.52 4.03
CA LEU A 111 17.19 -24.56 3.06
C LEU A 111 18.45 -25.17 2.41
N PRO A 112 18.71 -24.88 1.13
CA PRO A 112 19.98 -25.20 0.49
C PRO A 112 21.15 -24.47 1.17
N ALA A 113 22.38 -24.80 0.77
CA ALA A 113 23.58 -24.16 1.31
C ALA A 113 23.63 -22.65 1.05
N SER A 114 23.10 -22.20 -0.09
CA SER A 114 22.96 -20.79 -0.43
C SER A 114 21.50 -20.44 -0.62
N PHE A 115 21.06 -19.37 0.02
CA PHE A 115 19.68 -18.90 -0.01
C PHE A 115 19.66 -17.41 0.35
N ARG A 116 18.51 -16.77 0.14
CA ARG A 116 18.26 -15.42 0.65
C ARG A 116 17.25 -15.49 1.79
N LEU A 117 17.42 -14.65 2.80
CA LEU A 117 16.54 -14.54 3.96
C LEU A 117 16.05 -13.11 4.06
N ALA A 118 14.75 -12.93 4.34
CA ALA A 118 14.20 -11.61 4.57
C ALA A 118 13.35 -11.53 5.84
N PHE A 119 13.46 -10.38 6.47
CA PHE A 119 12.51 -9.84 7.43
C PHE A 119 11.66 -8.79 6.72
N VAL A 120 10.34 -8.85 6.89
CA VAL A 120 9.43 -7.77 6.50
C VAL A 120 8.53 -7.42 7.67
N LEU A 121 8.45 -6.12 7.98
CA LEU A 121 7.48 -5.51 8.87
C LEU A 121 6.43 -4.80 8.02
N ASN A 122 5.16 -5.15 8.21
CA ASN A 122 4.03 -4.37 7.69
C ASN A 122 3.06 -4.09 8.85
N GLU A 123 2.98 -2.84 9.28
CA GLU A 123 2.32 -2.44 10.53
C GLU A 123 2.98 -3.13 11.74
N GLN A 124 2.31 -4.10 12.38
CA GLN A 124 2.86 -4.89 13.49
C GLN A 124 3.02 -6.36 13.10
N GLN A 125 2.84 -6.69 11.82
CA GLN A 125 3.03 -8.02 11.31
C GLN A 125 4.46 -8.20 10.85
N VAL A 126 5.15 -9.19 11.43
CA VAL A 126 6.46 -9.63 10.97
C VAL A 126 6.30 -10.87 10.12
N THR A 127 6.89 -10.86 8.93
CA THR A 127 6.95 -12.01 8.04
C THR A 127 8.41 -12.38 7.77
N GLY A 128 8.72 -13.66 7.93
CA GLY A 128 10.00 -14.23 7.51
C GLY A 128 9.86 -14.90 6.15
N LEU A 129 10.66 -14.47 5.17
CA LEU A 129 10.66 -14.99 3.82
C LEU A 129 12.01 -15.62 3.47
N VAL A 130 11.99 -16.57 2.55
CA VAL A 130 13.19 -17.19 1.98
C VAL A 130 13.10 -17.20 0.47
N ASP A 131 14.23 -17.09 -0.20
CA ASP A 131 14.37 -17.33 -1.64
C ASP A 131 15.46 -18.36 -1.86
N THR A 132 15.12 -19.43 -2.57
CA THR A 132 16.03 -20.54 -2.90
C THR A 132 16.35 -20.61 -4.39
N GLY A 133 16.07 -19.55 -5.15
CA GLY A 133 16.24 -19.46 -6.61
C GLY A 133 14.93 -19.34 -7.39
N ASP A 134 13.78 -19.50 -6.73
CA ASP A 134 12.45 -19.44 -7.35
C ASP A 134 11.69 -18.13 -7.01
N GLY A 135 12.37 -17.17 -6.39
CA GLY A 135 11.76 -15.97 -5.83
C GLY A 135 11.36 -16.13 -4.36
N TRP A 136 11.00 -15.00 -3.76
CA TRP A 136 10.63 -14.91 -2.36
C TRP A 136 9.40 -15.77 -2.03
N ARG A 137 9.46 -16.48 -0.90
CA ARG A 137 8.35 -17.25 -0.33
C ARG A 137 8.22 -16.99 1.17
N PRO A 138 7.03 -16.60 1.67
CA PRO A 138 6.80 -16.44 3.09
C PRO A 138 6.76 -17.80 3.80
N VAL A 139 7.54 -17.94 4.86
CA VAL A 139 7.65 -19.19 5.63
C VAL A 139 6.78 -19.14 6.88
N LEU A 140 6.80 -18.00 7.58
CA LEU A 140 5.92 -17.74 8.71
C LEU A 140 5.66 -16.24 8.88
N THR A 141 4.50 -15.93 9.45
CA THR A 141 4.07 -14.59 9.81
C THR A 141 3.50 -14.58 11.23
N GLU A 142 3.66 -13.48 11.95
CA GLU A 142 3.08 -13.27 13.28
C GLU A 142 2.84 -11.77 13.53
N ARG A 143 1.60 -11.43 13.90
CA ARG A 143 1.18 -10.05 14.20
C ARG A 143 0.80 -9.90 15.66
N THR A 144 -0.19 -10.67 16.12
CA THR A 144 -0.79 -10.50 17.45
C THR A 144 0.24 -10.63 18.57
N ARG A 145 1.14 -11.60 18.51
CA ARG A 145 2.15 -11.80 19.56
C ARG A 145 3.29 -10.79 19.48
N VAL A 146 3.57 -10.23 18.30
CA VAL A 146 4.52 -9.12 18.16
C VAL A 146 3.92 -7.87 18.79
N ALA A 147 2.69 -7.52 18.38
CA ALA A 147 1.94 -6.37 18.89
C ALA A 147 1.72 -6.39 20.41
N ALA A 148 1.60 -7.57 21.01
CA ALA A 148 1.49 -7.72 22.46
C ALA A 148 2.78 -7.38 23.23
N LEU A 149 3.93 -7.30 22.55
CA LEU A 149 5.24 -7.07 23.16
C LEU A 149 5.81 -5.69 22.84
N VAL A 150 5.59 -5.21 21.63
CA VAL A 150 6.10 -3.93 21.10
C VAL A 150 5.10 -3.35 20.11
N ASP A 151 4.87 -2.03 20.16
CA ASP A 151 4.04 -1.31 19.19
C ASP A 151 4.89 -0.36 18.35
N LEU A 152 5.39 -0.88 17.23
CA LEU A 152 6.25 -0.15 16.28
C LEU A 152 5.51 0.92 15.48
N ARG A 153 4.20 1.09 15.68
CA ARG A 153 3.46 2.23 15.10
C ARG A 153 3.65 3.50 15.90
N ARG A 154 4.14 3.40 17.14
CA ARG A 154 4.48 4.57 17.94
C ARG A 154 5.82 5.13 17.46
N GLU A 155 5.87 6.42 17.18
CA GLU A 155 7.07 7.06 16.60
C GLU A 155 8.28 7.01 17.52
N ASP A 156 8.08 7.18 18.83
CA ASP A 156 9.15 7.10 19.83
C ASP A 156 9.77 5.70 19.89
N GLU A 157 8.93 4.66 19.84
CA GLU A 157 9.39 3.27 19.79
C GLU A 157 10.09 2.98 18.45
N LEU A 158 9.50 3.39 17.33
CA LEU A 158 10.05 3.12 15.99
C LEU A 158 11.40 3.82 15.77
N ALA A 159 11.53 5.08 16.17
CA ALA A 159 12.74 5.89 15.97
C ALA A 159 13.96 5.32 16.72
N ALA A 160 13.76 4.52 17.77
CA ALA A 160 14.83 3.83 18.46
C ALA A 160 15.37 2.60 17.70
N HIS A 161 14.64 2.11 16.69
CA HIS A 161 14.97 0.92 15.93
C HIS A 161 15.67 1.27 14.62
N ALA A 162 16.76 0.56 14.32
CA ALA A 162 17.48 0.62 13.07
C ALA A 162 17.45 -0.74 12.36
N TYR A 163 17.73 -0.75 11.06
CA TYR A 163 17.89 -1.99 10.31
C TYR A 163 19.05 -2.81 10.88
N ALA A 164 18.87 -4.13 11.00
CA ALA A 164 19.84 -5.00 11.63
C ALA A 164 19.93 -6.37 10.96
N TRP A 165 21.15 -6.91 10.95
CA TRP A 165 21.46 -8.25 10.44
C TRP A 165 22.64 -8.84 11.20
N GLY A 166 22.87 -10.14 11.08
CA GLY A 166 24.05 -10.76 11.69
C GLY A 166 24.10 -12.27 11.56
N GLY A 167 25.30 -12.78 11.85
CA GLY A 167 25.64 -14.20 11.83
C GLY A 167 25.63 -14.84 10.44
N GLY A 168 26.19 -16.05 10.35
CA GLY A 168 26.48 -16.71 9.08
C GLY A 168 27.53 -15.97 8.23
N THR A 169 27.72 -16.41 6.98
CA THR A 169 28.51 -15.69 5.98
C THR A 169 27.56 -15.01 5.01
N LEU A 170 27.51 -13.68 5.04
CA LEU A 170 26.61 -12.88 4.22
C LEU A 170 27.37 -12.30 3.02
N THR A 171 26.78 -12.38 1.83
CA THR A 171 27.37 -11.84 0.58
C THR A 171 26.72 -10.55 0.13
N ALA A 172 25.52 -10.24 0.61
CA ALA A 172 24.86 -8.98 0.37
C ALA A 172 23.85 -8.70 1.49
N VAL A 173 23.64 -7.41 1.77
CA VAL A 173 22.55 -6.90 2.60
C VAL A 173 21.86 -5.79 1.82
N ARG A 174 20.52 -5.80 1.84
CA ARG A 174 19.69 -4.68 1.40
C ARG A 174 18.62 -4.40 2.42
N ALA A 175 18.49 -3.16 2.88
CA ALA A 175 17.49 -2.78 3.86
C ALA A 175 16.86 -1.43 3.52
N GLY A 176 15.58 -1.28 3.80
CA GLY A 176 14.84 -0.06 3.49
C GLY A 176 13.36 -0.16 3.81
N LEU A 177 12.57 0.75 3.26
CA LEU A 177 11.12 0.67 3.36
C LEU A 177 10.59 -0.52 2.58
N PHE A 178 9.51 -1.11 3.08
CA PHE A 178 8.84 -2.18 2.36
C PHE A 178 8.24 -1.64 1.05
N GLY A 179 8.42 -2.37 -0.05
CA GLY A 179 7.84 -2.03 -1.35
C GLY A 179 6.40 -2.48 -1.49
N MET A 180 6.21 -3.66 -2.08
CA MET A 180 4.89 -4.18 -2.42
C MET A 180 4.99 -5.64 -2.87
N VAL A 181 3.86 -6.36 -2.82
CA VAL A 181 3.70 -7.65 -3.52
C VAL A 181 2.64 -7.61 -4.63
N GLY A 182 2.16 -6.41 -4.94
CA GLY A 182 1.14 -6.09 -5.93
C GLY A 182 0.64 -4.66 -5.71
N LEU A 183 -0.09 -4.11 -6.67
CA LEU A 183 -0.71 -2.78 -6.57
C LEU A 183 -2.23 -2.87 -6.69
N ARG A 184 -2.94 -2.02 -5.96
CA ARG A 184 -4.41 -1.90 -5.98
C ARG A 184 -4.84 -0.45 -5.94
N ASP A 185 -6.15 -0.26 -6.09
CA ASP A 185 -6.84 1.00 -5.83
C ASP A 185 -6.18 2.21 -6.54
N PRO A 186 -5.93 2.12 -7.87
CA PRO A 186 -5.35 3.24 -8.61
C PRO A 186 -6.24 4.46 -8.48
N HIS A 187 -5.62 5.61 -8.27
CA HIS A 187 -6.26 6.90 -8.43
C HIS A 187 -5.35 7.86 -9.19
N LEU A 188 -5.88 8.57 -10.17
CA LEU A 188 -5.13 9.59 -10.90
C LEU A 188 -4.79 10.75 -9.94
N VAL A 189 -3.55 11.22 -9.96
CA VAL A 189 -3.21 12.53 -9.40
C VAL A 189 -3.68 13.57 -10.41
N GLN A 190 -4.56 14.46 -9.97
CA GLN A 190 -5.23 15.43 -10.86
C GLN A 190 -5.23 16.83 -10.26
N HIS A 191 -5.50 17.83 -11.08
CA HIS A 191 -5.86 19.16 -10.62
C HIS A 191 -7.28 19.17 -10.05
N ALA A 192 -7.63 20.21 -9.29
CA ALA A 192 -8.96 20.35 -8.70
C ALA A 192 -10.09 20.24 -9.73
N ASP A 193 -9.87 20.69 -10.97
CA ASP A 193 -10.84 20.61 -12.07
C ASP A 193 -10.93 19.23 -12.75
N GLY A 194 -10.16 18.24 -12.27
CA GLY A 194 -10.12 16.88 -12.80
C GLY A 194 -9.15 16.70 -13.98
N THR A 195 -8.43 17.74 -14.41
CA THR A 195 -7.41 17.57 -15.44
C THR A 195 -6.23 16.74 -14.88
N PRO A 196 -5.69 15.78 -15.65
CA PRO A 196 -4.56 14.96 -15.18
C PRO A 196 -3.35 15.81 -14.78
N TYR A 197 -2.70 15.46 -13.67
CA TYR A 197 -1.41 16.05 -13.32
C TYR A 197 -0.30 15.36 -14.14
N VAL A 198 0.22 16.06 -15.14
CA VAL A 198 1.25 15.57 -16.05
C VAL A 198 2.54 16.37 -15.87
N ARG A 199 3.65 15.67 -15.68
CA ARG A 199 4.99 16.29 -15.57
C ARG A 199 6.00 15.44 -16.33
N ASP A 200 6.84 16.09 -17.13
CA ASP A 200 7.88 15.44 -17.95
C ASP A 200 7.33 14.31 -18.85
N GLY A 201 6.13 14.52 -19.39
CA GLY A 201 5.43 13.55 -20.24
C GLY A 201 4.83 12.35 -19.51
N ARG A 202 4.90 12.30 -18.17
CA ARG A 202 4.41 11.18 -17.36
C ARG A 202 3.16 11.59 -16.58
N HIS A 203 2.24 10.63 -16.45
CA HIS A 203 1.07 10.75 -15.60
C HIS A 203 1.40 10.29 -14.19
N TRP A 204 0.81 10.95 -13.21
CA TRP A 204 1.02 10.63 -11.81
C TRP A 204 -0.20 9.92 -11.25
N LEU A 205 0.02 8.84 -10.51
CA LEU A 205 -1.04 8.04 -9.89
C LEU A 205 -0.68 7.69 -8.46
N THR A 206 -1.69 7.64 -7.60
CA THR A 206 -1.59 6.93 -6.33
C THR A 206 -2.00 5.48 -6.51
N TRP A 207 -1.34 4.61 -5.76
CA TRP A 207 -1.66 3.18 -5.69
C TRP A 207 -1.53 2.70 -4.25
N THR A 208 -2.45 1.82 -3.83
CA THR A 208 -2.24 0.98 -2.67
C THR A 208 -1.16 -0.05 -2.99
N CYS A 209 -0.06 -0.04 -2.22
CA CYS A 209 0.94 -1.11 -2.20
C CYS A 209 0.43 -2.27 -1.33
N ALA A 210 0.16 -3.41 -1.96
CA ALA A 210 -0.26 -4.60 -1.23
C ALA A 210 0.85 -5.08 -0.29
N GLY A 211 0.49 -5.25 0.99
CA GLY A 211 1.37 -5.82 2.00
C GLY A 211 1.33 -7.33 2.08
N LEU A 212 2.12 -7.88 3.00
CA LEU A 212 2.14 -9.32 3.30
C LEU A 212 1.05 -9.70 4.32
N GLY A 213 -0.20 -9.31 4.10
CA GLY A 213 -1.30 -9.58 5.04
C GLY A 213 -2.61 -8.93 4.62
N PHE A 214 -3.49 -8.67 5.59
CA PHE A 214 -4.81 -8.06 5.38
C PHE A 214 -4.69 -6.53 5.19
N PHE A 215 -5.78 -5.78 5.32
CA PHE A 215 -5.81 -4.34 5.04
C PHE A 215 -4.74 -3.54 5.80
N GLN A 216 -4.55 -3.79 7.11
CA GLN A 216 -3.57 -3.02 7.90
C GLN A 216 -2.12 -3.19 7.42
N GLN A 217 -1.82 -4.26 6.68
CA GLN A 217 -0.47 -4.52 6.17
C GLN A 217 -0.16 -3.78 4.87
N ALA A 218 -1.15 -3.19 4.20
CA ALA A 218 -0.91 -2.35 3.04
C ALA A 218 -0.50 -0.92 3.45
N HIS A 219 0.01 -0.17 2.48
CA HIS A 219 0.20 1.29 2.53
C HIS A 219 -0.07 1.83 1.14
N TRP A 220 0.14 3.13 0.90
CA TRP A 220 -0.02 3.71 -0.44
C TRP A 220 1.16 4.59 -0.83
N SER A 221 1.26 4.81 -2.14
CA SER A 221 2.43 5.37 -2.79
C SER A 221 2.02 6.19 -4.00
N VAL A 222 2.96 7.00 -4.49
CA VAL A 222 2.82 7.78 -5.71
C VAL A 222 3.75 7.22 -6.77
N TRP A 223 3.22 7.07 -7.98
CA TRP A 223 3.89 6.51 -9.14
C TRP A 223 3.84 7.47 -10.31
N SER A 224 4.92 7.53 -11.08
CA SER A 224 4.93 8.13 -12.41
C SER A 224 4.80 7.04 -13.47
N VAL A 225 3.94 7.24 -14.46
CA VAL A 225 3.63 6.28 -15.52
C VAL A 225 3.76 6.95 -16.88
N ASP A 226 4.50 6.31 -17.79
CA ASP A 226 4.38 6.60 -19.21
C ASP A 226 3.23 5.76 -19.75
N LEU A 227 2.16 6.39 -20.22
CA LEU A 227 0.97 5.66 -20.67
C LEU A 227 1.22 4.88 -21.97
N ALA A 228 2.26 5.23 -22.73
CA ALA A 228 2.66 4.47 -23.92
C ALA A 228 3.43 3.18 -23.56
N ASP A 229 4.02 3.11 -22.36
CA ASP A 229 4.74 1.95 -21.84
C ASP A 229 4.47 1.80 -20.34
N PRO A 230 3.25 1.34 -19.96
CA PRO A 230 2.82 1.32 -18.57
C PRO A 230 3.63 0.39 -17.67
N GLU A 231 4.31 -0.61 -18.24
CA GLU A 231 5.21 -1.51 -17.51
C GLU A 231 6.44 -0.79 -16.94
N ARG A 232 6.79 0.39 -17.49
CA ARG A 232 7.87 1.24 -16.99
C ARG A 232 7.41 2.26 -15.95
N MET A 233 6.34 1.98 -15.22
CA MET A 233 5.95 2.79 -14.07
C MET A 233 7.06 2.82 -13.01
N ARG A 234 7.21 3.96 -12.33
CA ARG A 234 8.25 4.18 -11.32
C ARG A 234 7.60 4.55 -10.00
N LEU A 235 8.06 3.92 -8.92
CA LEU A 235 7.70 4.32 -7.56
C LEU A 235 8.48 5.59 -7.23
N GLU A 236 7.78 6.68 -6.96
CA GLU A 236 8.38 7.99 -6.77
C GLU A 236 8.27 8.45 -5.31
N SER A 237 7.19 8.06 -4.62
CA SER A 237 6.96 8.44 -3.23
C SER A 237 6.18 7.40 -2.44
N GLN A 238 6.39 7.37 -1.13
CA GLN A 238 5.61 6.57 -0.17
C GLN A 238 4.96 7.48 0.86
N LEU A 239 3.67 7.24 1.11
CA LEU A 239 2.85 8.09 1.96
C LEU A 239 2.32 7.28 3.14
N PHE A 240 2.45 7.85 4.34
CA PHE A 240 1.92 7.30 5.58
C PHE A 240 1.11 8.37 6.32
N SER A 241 0.23 7.94 7.21
CA SER A 241 -0.57 8.84 8.05
C SER A 241 -0.05 8.84 9.48
N ARG A 242 0.11 10.03 10.06
CA ARG A 242 0.12 10.23 11.51
C ARG A 242 -1.29 10.55 11.97
N ARG A 243 -1.81 9.73 12.87
CA ARG A 243 -3.09 9.95 13.55
C ARG A 243 -3.17 9.13 14.83
N ASP A 244 -3.95 9.63 15.79
CA ASP A 244 -4.28 8.89 17.01
C ASP A 244 -3.02 8.38 17.76
N GLY A 245 -1.92 9.14 17.68
CA GLY A 245 -0.62 8.81 18.30
C GLY A 245 0.16 7.69 17.59
N ARG A 246 -0.15 7.38 16.33
CA ARG A 246 0.44 6.30 15.54
C ARG A 246 0.80 6.73 14.12
N VAL A 247 1.77 6.04 13.53
CA VAL A 247 2.07 6.04 12.09
C VAL A 247 1.46 4.79 11.46
N LEU A 248 0.66 4.99 10.41
CA LEU A 248 -0.18 3.97 9.79
C LEU A 248 -0.10 4.01 8.26
N GLY A 249 -0.20 2.84 7.62
CA GLY A 249 -0.39 2.72 6.17
C GLY A 249 -1.85 2.81 5.78
N ASP A 250 -2.48 3.94 6.10
CA ASP A 250 -3.73 4.30 5.45
C ASP A 250 -3.51 4.33 3.93
N HIS A 251 -4.50 3.91 3.15
CA HIS A 251 -4.35 3.68 1.71
C HIS A 251 -5.69 3.83 0.99
N ALA A 252 -5.73 3.52 -0.31
CA ALA A 252 -6.84 3.82 -1.20
C ALA A 252 -7.25 5.29 -1.06
N GLY A 253 -6.37 6.17 -1.54
CA GLY A 253 -6.54 7.61 -1.43
C GLY A 253 -6.25 8.33 -2.73
N HIS A 254 -6.44 9.64 -2.69
CA HIS A 254 -6.37 10.55 -3.81
C HIS A 254 -5.54 11.79 -3.46
N LEU A 255 -4.67 12.19 -4.38
CA LEU A 255 -3.96 13.48 -4.35
C LEU A 255 -4.52 14.42 -5.40
N VAL A 256 -4.96 15.61 -4.96
CA VAL A 256 -5.46 16.67 -5.84
C VAL A 256 -4.61 17.93 -5.71
N ARG A 257 -4.20 18.50 -6.84
CA ARG A 257 -3.52 19.78 -6.91
C ARG A 257 -4.53 20.92 -7.02
N ASP A 258 -4.62 21.76 -6.00
CA ASP A 258 -5.42 23.00 -6.03
C ASP A 258 -4.50 24.21 -5.88
N GLY A 259 -4.19 24.88 -7.00
CA GLY A 259 -3.20 25.96 -7.05
C GLY A 259 -1.82 25.50 -6.59
N ASP A 260 -1.34 26.09 -5.49
CA ASP A 260 -0.03 25.77 -4.90
C ASP A 260 -0.07 24.65 -3.83
N ARG A 261 -1.26 24.12 -3.52
CA ARG A 261 -1.48 23.12 -2.47
C ARG A 261 -1.81 21.75 -3.03
N TRP A 262 -1.44 20.74 -2.25
CA TRP A 262 -1.96 19.38 -2.34
C TRP A 262 -3.10 19.21 -1.34
N LEU A 263 -4.21 18.69 -1.83
CA LEU A 263 -5.29 18.12 -1.05
C LEU A 263 -5.07 16.61 -1.02
N VAL A 264 -5.11 16.04 0.18
CA VAL A 264 -4.91 14.60 0.39
C VAL A 264 -6.19 14.06 1.02
N ALA A 265 -6.78 13.04 0.41
CA ALA A 265 -7.86 12.27 1.01
C ALA A 265 -7.48 10.78 0.99
N THR A 266 -7.66 10.07 2.10
CA THR A 266 -7.27 8.66 2.21
C THR A 266 -8.21 7.88 3.10
N SER A 267 -8.30 6.57 2.88
CA SER A 267 -9.10 5.67 3.71
C SER A 267 -8.31 5.18 4.93
N SER A 268 -8.93 5.18 6.11
CA SER A 268 -8.27 4.88 7.39
C SER A 268 -8.01 3.38 7.66
N TRP A 269 -7.59 2.62 6.64
CA TRP A 269 -7.43 1.17 6.72
C TRP A 269 -6.24 0.70 7.57
N GLY A 270 -5.27 1.57 7.87
CA GLY A 270 -3.98 1.18 8.47
C GLY A 270 -4.07 0.59 9.87
N ASP A 271 -5.17 0.80 10.60
CA ASP A 271 -5.47 0.17 11.88
C ASP A 271 -6.88 -0.45 11.93
N PHE A 272 -7.41 -0.83 10.76
CA PHE A 272 -8.76 -1.34 10.56
C PHE A 272 -9.30 -2.19 11.73
N GLY A 273 -10.42 -1.73 12.29
CA GLY A 273 -11.36 -2.51 13.06
C GLY A 273 -12.75 -2.38 12.43
N ALA A 274 -13.60 -3.39 12.58
CA ALA A 274 -14.97 -3.31 12.09
C ALA A 274 -15.69 -2.10 12.74
N GLY A 275 -16.32 -1.27 11.92
CA GLY A 275 -16.99 -0.03 12.28
C GLY A 275 -16.08 1.19 12.40
N SER A 276 -14.76 1.07 12.20
CA SER A 276 -13.81 2.18 12.44
C SER A 276 -13.33 2.91 11.19
N ILE A 277 -13.64 2.41 9.99
CA ILE A 277 -13.12 2.98 8.74
C ILE A 277 -13.81 4.31 8.45
N HIS A 278 -13.02 5.32 8.12
CA HIS A 278 -13.49 6.62 7.68
C HIS A 278 -12.50 7.23 6.69
N VAL A 279 -12.99 8.15 5.86
CA VAL A 279 -12.13 9.01 5.05
C VAL A 279 -11.45 10.03 5.94
N ARG A 280 -10.16 10.23 5.73
CA ARG A 280 -9.34 11.24 6.39
C ARG A 280 -8.73 12.18 5.37
N HIS A 281 -8.35 13.38 5.83
CA HIS A 281 -7.74 14.36 4.95
C HIS A 281 -6.62 15.15 5.61
N THR A 282 -5.85 15.81 4.75
CA THR A 282 -4.94 16.90 5.11
C THR A 282 -4.72 17.80 3.89
N SER A 283 -4.02 18.92 4.09
CA SER A 283 -3.52 19.73 2.98
C SER A 283 -2.11 20.21 3.27
N THR A 284 -1.29 20.31 2.22
CA THR A 284 0.11 20.72 2.36
C THR A 284 0.63 21.39 1.10
N ARG A 285 1.75 22.12 1.23
CA ARG A 285 2.53 22.66 0.11
C ARG A 285 3.80 21.86 -0.17
N ALA A 286 4.12 20.89 0.68
CA ALA A 286 5.27 20.01 0.47
C ALA A 286 5.13 19.25 -0.86
N ASP A 287 6.25 18.96 -1.51
CA ASP A 287 6.25 18.08 -2.67
C ASP A 287 5.98 16.64 -2.24
N LEU A 288 4.76 16.15 -2.46
CA LEU A 288 4.35 14.78 -2.13
C LEU A 288 4.72 13.77 -3.22
N LEU A 289 5.20 14.24 -4.37
CA LEU A 289 5.48 13.40 -5.54
C LEU A 289 6.78 12.61 -5.38
N THR A 290 7.70 13.06 -4.53
CA THR A 290 9.00 12.41 -4.34
C THR A 290 9.32 12.15 -2.87
N GLY A 291 9.98 11.04 -2.57
CA GLY A 291 10.49 10.75 -1.23
C GLY A 291 9.49 10.06 -0.29
N VAL A 292 9.62 10.26 1.02
CA VAL A 292 8.79 9.58 2.03
C VAL A 292 8.14 10.59 2.92
N HIS A 293 6.81 10.46 3.10
CA HIS A 293 6.02 11.44 3.85
C HIS A 293 5.19 10.76 4.92
N VAL A 294 5.18 11.36 6.11
CA VAL A 294 4.26 11.01 7.20
C VAL A 294 3.36 12.22 7.43
N LEU A 295 2.10 12.11 7.00
CA LEU A 295 1.15 13.20 6.92
C LEU A 295 0.24 13.20 8.14
N ASP A 296 0.14 14.34 8.83
CA ASP A 296 -0.87 14.53 9.86
C ASP A 296 -2.25 14.61 9.21
N THR A 297 -3.12 13.66 9.53
CA THR A 297 -4.47 13.59 8.96
C THR A 297 -5.54 13.67 10.01
N GLU A 298 -6.71 14.20 9.65
CA GLU A 298 -7.89 14.27 10.49
C GLU A 298 -9.11 13.62 9.82
N PRO A 299 -10.10 13.11 10.59
CA PRO A 299 -11.33 12.57 10.02
C PRO A 299 -12.08 13.61 9.18
N THR A 300 -12.64 13.18 8.06
CA THR A 300 -13.50 14.03 7.23
C THR A 300 -14.95 13.86 7.66
N ALA A 301 -15.64 14.97 7.95
CA ALA A 301 -17.06 14.99 8.32
C ALA A 301 -17.97 14.77 7.09
N LEU A 302 -17.90 13.59 6.48
CA LEU A 302 -18.78 13.19 5.38
C LEU A 302 -20.24 13.10 5.89
N PRO A 303 -21.25 13.41 5.05
CA PRO A 303 -22.65 13.52 5.45
C PRO A 303 -23.33 12.14 5.60
N THR A 304 -22.74 11.28 6.44
CA THR A 304 -23.24 9.94 6.74
C THR A 304 -22.81 9.49 8.15
N PRO A 305 -23.64 8.71 8.87
CA PRO A 305 -23.24 8.08 10.12
C PRO A 305 -22.47 6.76 9.91
N HIS A 306 -22.28 6.32 8.67
CA HIS A 306 -21.72 5.02 8.33
C HIS A 306 -20.20 5.07 8.09
N GLY A 307 -19.55 3.91 8.00
CA GLY A 307 -18.12 3.85 7.66
C GLY A 307 -17.88 4.34 6.24
N THR A 308 -16.74 4.98 5.99
CA THR A 308 -16.43 5.62 4.70
C THR A 308 -15.02 5.31 4.19
N TRP A 309 -14.85 5.12 2.88
CA TRP A 309 -13.55 4.91 2.23
C TRP A 309 -13.55 5.31 0.75
N ASP A 310 -12.45 5.07 0.03
CA ASP A 310 -12.20 5.37 -1.39
C ASP A 310 -12.64 6.78 -1.81
N PRO A 311 -12.07 7.85 -1.24
CA PRO A 311 -12.45 9.21 -1.58
C PRO A 311 -11.96 9.61 -2.98
N ALA A 312 -12.83 10.26 -3.76
CA ALA A 312 -12.48 10.96 -4.99
C ALA A 312 -12.99 12.41 -4.94
N LEU A 313 -12.21 13.35 -5.46
CA LEU A 313 -12.47 14.80 -5.35
C LEU A 313 -12.46 15.43 -6.73
N LEU A 314 -13.45 16.29 -7.01
CA LEU A 314 -13.53 17.05 -8.26
C LEU A 314 -14.22 18.40 -8.01
N ARG A 315 -13.70 19.48 -8.57
CA ARG A 315 -14.33 20.81 -8.56
C ARG A 315 -14.86 21.13 -9.95
N VAL A 316 -16.17 21.36 -10.03
CA VAL A 316 -16.88 21.72 -11.27
C VAL A 316 -17.67 22.98 -10.98
N ASP A 317 -17.49 24.04 -11.77
CA ASP A 317 -18.19 25.33 -11.61
C ASP A 317 -18.19 25.85 -10.17
N ASP A 318 -16.99 25.90 -9.55
CA ASP A 318 -16.76 26.31 -8.15
C ASP A 318 -17.49 25.46 -7.09
N ARG A 319 -18.03 24.30 -7.47
CA ARG A 319 -18.62 23.33 -6.55
C ARG A 319 -17.72 22.11 -6.42
N TRP A 320 -17.39 21.76 -5.18
CA TRP A 320 -16.74 20.50 -4.86
C TRP A 320 -17.74 19.35 -4.92
N HIS A 321 -17.31 18.26 -5.54
CA HIS A 321 -17.95 16.96 -5.56
C HIS A 321 -16.98 15.99 -4.89
N VAL A 322 -17.49 15.28 -3.89
CA VAL A 322 -16.75 14.33 -3.06
C VAL A 322 -17.45 13.00 -3.17
N ALA A 323 -16.89 12.10 -3.99
CA ALA A 323 -17.35 10.72 -4.03
C ALA A 323 -16.59 9.92 -2.98
N PHE A 324 -17.26 8.92 -2.41
CA PHE A 324 -16.71 8.01 -1.43
C PHE A 324 -17.57 6.75 -1.40
N VAL A 325 -17.08 5.70 -0.75
CA VAL A 325 -17.86 4.52 -0.42
C VAL A 325 -18.49 4.70 0.94
N GLU A 326 -19.78 4.42 1.05
CA GLU A 326 -20.49 4.34 2.31
C GLU A 326 -20.75 2.87 2.67
N SER A 327 -20.57 2.51 3.94
CA SER A 327 -20.81 1.16 4.42
C SER A 327 -21.66 1.08 5.68
N PRO A 328 -22.96 0.77 5.50
CA PRO A 328 -23.87 0.52 6.61
C PRO A 328 -23.52 -0.73 7.43
N SER A 329 -22.77 -1.69 6.89
CA SER A 329 -22.30 -2.87 7.63
C SER A 329 -21.01 -3.44 7.07
N GLN A 330 -20.13 -3.89 7.96
CA GLN A 330 -18.89 -4.60 7.64
C GLN A 330 -18.92 -6.07 8.09
N GLN A 331 -20.05 -6.49 8.69
CA GLN A 331 -20.32 -7.86 9.10
C GLN A 331 -21.83 -8.17 8.96
N PRO A 332 -22.29 -8.71 7.81
CA PRO A 332 -21.55 -8.90 6.56
C PRO A 332 -21.25 -7.56 5.87
N PHE A 333 -20.26 -7.54 4.97
CA PHE A 333 -19.96 -6.34 4.20
C PHE A 333 -21.14 -5.93 3.29
N ARG A 334 -21.57 -4.68 3.46
CA ARG A 334 -22.53 -3.96 2.62
C ARG A 334 -22.02 -2.55 2.45
N PHE A 335 -21.74 -2.19 1.21
CA PHE A 335 -21.17 -0.91 0.85
C PHE A 335 -21.49 -0.56 -0.60
N GLY A 336 -21.57 0.74 -0.88
CA GLY A 336 -21.92 1.30 -2.17
C GLY A 336 -21.35 2.72 -2.35
N PRO A 337 -21.30 3.23 -3.59
CA PRO A 337 -20.85 4.60 -3.85
C PRO A 337 -21.85 5.62 -3.28
N ALA A 338 -21.31 6.66 -2.70
CA ALA A 338 -21.99 7.84 -2.21
C ALA A 338 -21.33 9.09 -2.80
N LEU A 339 -22.09 10.18 -2.83
CA LEU A 339 -21.65 11.46 -3.36
C LEU A 339 -22.09 12.57 -2.42
N ALA A 340 -21.24 13.56 -2.21
CA ALA A 340 -21.55 14.78 -1.49
C ALA A 340 -21.05 16.00 -2.26
N THR A 341 -21.66 17.15 -1.99
CA THR A 341 -21.25 18.42 -2.61
C THR A 341 -21.16 19.56 -1.62
N THR A 342 -20.34 20.54 -1.94
CA THR A 342 -20.28 21.82 -1.22
C THR A 342 -19.85 22.96 -2.15
N THR A 343 -20.30 24.17 -1.85
CA THR A 343 -19.84 25.43 -2.46
C THR A 343 -18.86 26.19 -1.56
N ALA A 344 -18.48 25.61 -0.42
CA ALA A 344 -17.43 26.18 0.43
C ALA A 344 -16.08 26.14 -0.29
N ALA A 345 -15.16 27.03 0.13
CA ALA A 345 -13.81 27.06 -0.44
C ALA A 345 -13.05 25.75 -0.16
N ALA A 346 -13.16 25.24 1.08
CA ALA A 346 -12.64 23.95 1.47
C ALA A 346 -13.65 22.84 1.14
N TRP A 347 -13.20 21.78 0.48
CA TRP A 347 -14.03 20.64 0.09
C TRP A 347 -14.61 19.86 1.29
N THR A 348 -14.08 20.08 2.49
CA THR A 348 -14.47 19.39 3.73
C THR A 348 -15.56 20.11 4.53
N GLU A 349 -15.94 21.33 4.12
CA GLU A 349 -16.89 22.16 4.85
C GLU A 349 -18.27 22.15 4.20
N GLY A 350 -19.34 22.09 5.00
CA GLY A 350 -20.71 22.26 4.49
C GLY A 350 -21.19 21.19 3.51
N LEU A 351 -20.60 19.98 3.56
CA LEU A 351 -20.94 18.88 2.67
C LEU A 351 -22.41 18.45 2.82
N SER A 352 -23.11 18.42 1.70
CA SER A 352 -24.48 17.94 1.58
C SER A 352 -24.52 16.67 0.74
N ALA A 353 -25.18 15.63 1.23
CA ALA A 353 -25.32 14.37 0.50
C ALA A 353 -26.12 14.55 -0.80
N VAL A 354 -25.67 13.86 -1.85
CA VAL A 354 -26.40 13.67 -3.11
C VAL A 354 -26.98 12.26 -3.09
N PRO A 355 -28.29 12.07 -3.34
CA PRO A 355 -28.89 10.74 -3.36
C PRO A 355 -28.25 9.83 -4.43
N THR A 356 -27.79 8.65 -4.02
CA THR A 356 -27.29 7.60 -4.92
C THR A 356 -28.16 6.33 -4.81
N PRO A 357 -28.21 5.48 -5.85
CA PRO A 357 -28.89 4.20 -5.77
C PRO A 357 -28.22 3.29 -4.74
N VAL A 358 -29.03 2.45 -4.07
CA VAL A 358 -28.51 1.43 -3.16
C VAL A 358 -27.82 0.34 -3.98
N MET A 359 -26.51 0.21 -3.79
CA MET A 359 -25.68 -0.86 -4.35
C MET A 359 -25.04 -1.65 -3.21
N ARG A 360 -24.66 -2.90 -3.48
CA ARG A 360 -23.96 -3.75 -2.50
C ARG A 360 -22.68 -4.24 -3.14
N GLN A 361 -21.61 -4.30 -2.35
CA GLN A 361 -20.30 -4.73 -2.84
C GLN A 361 -19.82 -3.86 -4.03
N CYS A 362 -20.11 -2.55 -3.96
CA CYS A 362 -19.74 -1.59 -4.99
C CYS A 362 -18.80 -0.52 -4.39
N GLU A 363 -17.54 -0.50 -4.81
CA GLU A 363 -16.49 0.38 -4.28
C GLU A 363 -15.56 0.95 -5.35
N GLY A 364 -14.48 1.62 -4.94
CA GLY A 364 -13.52 2.23 -5.85
C GLY A 364 -14.07 3.43 -6.60
N THR A 365 -14.59 4.41 -5.87
CA THR A 365 -15.16 5.61 -6.51
C THR A 365 -14.08 6.41 -7.24
N VAL A 366 -14.37 6.79 -8.48
CA VAL A 366 -13.50 7.62 -9.32
C VAL A 366 -14.35 8.72 -9.96
N LEU A 367 -13.95 9.97 -9.78
CA LEU A 367 -14.53 11.11 -10.48
C LEU A 367 -13.66 11.44 -11.70
N VAL A 368 -14.24 11.40 -12.89
CA VAL A 368 -13.52 11.60 -14.16
C VAL A 368 -14.32 12.48 -15.11
N THR A 369 -13.62 13.32 -15.87
CA THR A 369 -14.22 14.12 -16.94
C THR A 369 -13.96 13.47 -18.29
N VAL A 370 -15.03 13.18 -19.04
CA VAL A 370 -14.96 12.65 -20.42
C VAL A 370 -15.63 13.63 -21.37
N GLY A 371 -14.84 14.24 -22.25
CA GLY A 371 -15.28 15.41 -23.01
C GLY A 371 -15.41 16.61 -22.08
N ASP A 372 -16.59 17.22 -22.07
CA ASP A 372 -16.97 18.34 -21.20
C ASP A 372 -17.82 17.90 -19.99
N ARG A 373 -18.00 16.59 -19.79
CA ARG A 373 -18.93 16.04 -18.79
C ARG A 373 -18.21 15.23 -17.71
N PRO A 374 -18.43 15.55 -16.43
CA PRO A 374 -17.95 14.77 -15.31
C PRO A 374 -18.85 13.55 -15.04
N TRP A 375 -18.24 12.47 -14.57
CA TRP A 375 -18.89 11.19 -14.26
C TRP A 375 -18.30 10.60 -12.98
N LEU A 376 -19.13 9.85 -12.26
CA LEU A 376 -18.71 8.97 -11.18
C LEU A 376 -18.68 7.52 -11.67
N LEU A 377 -17.52 6.90 -11.59
CA LEU A 377 -17.32 5.47 -11.83
C LEU A 377 -17.17 4.74 -10.50
N ALA A 378 -17.58 3.47 -10.47
CA ALA A 378 -17.32 2.55 -9.36
C ALA A 378 -17.20 1.12 -9.90
N SER A 379 -16.92 0.16 -9.03
CA SER A 379 -16.77 -1.26 -9.35
C SER A 379 -17.78 -2.08 -8.56
N ASP A 380 -18.76 -2.67 -9.26
CA ASP A 380 -19.82 -3.47 -8.66
C ASP A 380 -19.49 -4.96 -8.78
N ALA A 381 -19.16 -5.59 -7.65
CA ALA A 381 -18.79 -7.00 -7.60
C ALA A 381 -19.99 -7.96 -7.65
N ASP A 382 -21.18 -7.51 -7.23
CA ASP A 382 -22.42 -8.29 -7.31
C ASP A 382 -22.84 -8.41 -8.78
N GLU A 383 -22.86 -7.29 -9.53
CA GLU A 383 -23.22 -7.26 -10.95
C GLU A 383 -22.06 -7.59 -11.90
N ARG A 384 -20.82 -7.58 -11.40
CA ARG A 384 -19.57 -7.72 -12.18
C ARG A 384 -19.50 -6.70 -13.32
N CYS A 385 -19.74 -5.43 -13.00
CA CYS A 385 -19.67 -4.34 -13.95
C CYS A 385 -19.13 -3.05 -13.34
N TYR A 386 -18.88 -2.05 -14.17
CA TYR A 386 -18.46 -0.71 -13.75
C TYR A 386 -19.61 0.27 -13.96
N PRO A 387 -20.49 0.50 -12.96
CA PRO A 387 -21.57 1.47 -13.09
C PRO A 387 -21.04 2.89 -13.35
N VAL A 388 -21.79 3.65 -14.17
CA VAL A 388 -21.55 5.07 -14.43
C VAL A 388 -22.71 5.86 -13.84
N LEU A 389 -22.39 6.81 -12.96
CA LEU A 389 -23.32 7.75 -12.35
C LEU A 389 -23.00 9.17 -12.83
N ASP A 390 -24.04 10.00 -12.96
CA ASP A 390 -23.86 11.46 -13.10
C ASP A 390 -23.63 12.14 -11.74
N LEU A 391 -23.34 13.44 -11.74
CA LEU A 391 -23.11 14.20 -10.51
C LEU A 391 -24.40 14.50 -9.71
N GLU A 392 -25.57 14.14 -10.24
CA GLU A 392 -26.81 14.08 -9.47
C GLU A 392 -27.02 12.70 -8.81
N GLY A 393 -26.02 11.81 -8.88
CA GLY A 393 -26.03 10.49 -8.26
C GLY A 393 -26.86 9.44 -8.99
N ARG A 394 -27.36 9.73 -10.20
CA ARG A 394 -28.20 8.80 -10.97
C ARG A 394 -27.33 7.86 -11.77
N ARG A 395 -27.62 6.55 -11.70
CA ARG A 395 -26.99 5.55 -12.59
C ARG A 395 -27.50 5.77 -14.01
N VAL A 396 -26.61 6.15 -14.91
CA VAL A 396 -26.91 6.45 -16.32
C VAL A 396 -26.41 5.37 -17.28
N GLY A 397 -25.57 4.45 -16.81
CA GLY A 397 -25.08 3.34 -17.63
C GLY A 397 -24.01 2.51 -16.93
N ARG A 398 -23.13 1.91 -17.75
CA ARG A 398 -21.94 1.18 -17.32
C ARG A 398 -20.81 1.34 -18.34
N LEU A 399 -19.56 1.21 -17.91
CA LEU A 399 -18.42 1.12 -18.79
C LEU A 399 -18.38 -0.25 -19.46
N ASP A 400 -18.20 -0.30 -20.78
CA ASP A 400 -17.99 -1.57 -21.50
C ASP A 400 -16.53 -2.00 -21.40
N ALA A 401 -16.15 -2.56 -20.25
CA ALA A 401 -14.81 -3.03 -19.97
C ALA A 401 -14.80 -4.42 -19.32
N PRO A 402 -13.80 -5.27 -19.60
CA PRO A 402 -13.63 -6.56 -18.92
C PRO A 402 -13.61 -6.42 -17.39
N TYR A 403 -14.52 -7.11 -16.70
CA TYR A 403 -14.54 -7.17 -15.24
C TYR A 403 -13.70 -8.34 -14.72
N LEU A 404 -12.60 -8.02 -14.05
CA LEU A 404 -11.60 -8.98 -13.58
C LEU A 404 -12.04 -9.70 -12.28
N THR A 405 -11.12 -9.92 -11.35
CA THR A 405 -11.39 -10.58 -10.06
C THR A 405 -11.21 -9.61 -8.89
N ASN A 406 -11.70 -9.99 -7.71
CA ASN A 406 -11.88 -9.10 -6.56
C ASN A 406 -12.86 -7.95 -6.87
N ILE A 407 -12.52 -6.71 -6.55
CA ILE A 407 -13.30 -5.51 -6.88
C ILE A 407 -12.37 -4.49 -7.56
N PRO A 408 -12.11 -4.63 -8.87
CA PRO A 408 -11.09 -3.85 -9.59
C PRO A 408 -11.53 -2.37 -9.74
N HIS A 409 -10.73 -1.38 -9.33
CA HIS A 409 -11.14 0.03 -9.44
C HIS A 409 -11.00 0.53 -10.89
N PRO A 410 -11.97 1.27 -11.45
CA PRO A 410 -11.97 1.67 -12.86
C PRO A 410 -11.34 3.05 -13.09
N GLN A 411 -10.05 3.23 -12.76
CA GLN A 411 -9.41 4.53 -13.00
C GLN A 411 -9.27 4.79 -14.50
N LEU A 412 -10.11 5.68 -15.03
CA LEU A 412 -10.14 6.05 -16.43
C LEU A 412 -9.21 7.25 -16.68
N VAL A 413 -8.39 7.19 -17.74
CA VAL A 413 -7.43 8.24 -18.13
C VAL A 413 -7.44 8.38 -19.66
N ALA A 414 -7.35 9.61 -20.16
CA ALA A 414 -7.21 9.85 -21.60
C ALA A 414 -5.83 9.38 -22.08
N ASP A 415 -5.79 8.70 -23.22
CA ASP A 415 -4.53 8.29 -23.84
C ASP A 415 -3.97 9.44 -24.70
N PRO A 416 -2.74 9.92 -24.46
CA PRO A 416 -2.10 10.92 -25.32
C PRO A 416 -1.97 10.50 -26.79
N ALA A 417 -1.94 9.20 -27.08
CA ALA A 417 -1.94 8.66 -28.44
C ALA A 417 -3.35 8.62 -29.08
N GLY A 418 -4.38 8.97 -28.32
CA GLY A 418 -5.79 8.92 -28.73
C GLY A 418 -6.54 7.76 -28.08
N GLY A 419 -7.79 8.02 -27.71
CA GLY A 419 -8.63 7.06 -27.00
C GLY A 419 -8.51 7.17 -25.48
N TRP A 420 -8.76 6.06 -24.79
CA TRP A 420 -8.87 6.00 -23.34
C TRP A 420 -8.23 4.73 -22.79
N LEU A 421 -7.72 4.83 -21.56
CA LEU A 421 -7.17 3.74 -20.78
C LEU A 421 -7.97 3.57 -19.48
N VAL A 422 -8.24 2.32 -19.09
CA VAL A 422 -8.62 1.98 -17.72
C VAL A 422 -7.42 1.33 -17.06
N LEU A 423 -6.91 2.00 -16.03
CA LEU A 423 -5.88 1.48 -15.14
C LEU A 423 -6.58 0.81 -13.98
N THR A 424 -6.33 -0.48 -13.79
CA THR A 424 -7.01 -1.28 -12.78
C THR A 424 -6.10 -2.38 -12.25
N PHE A 425 -6.65 -3.28 -11.44
CA PHE A 425 -5.91 -4.41 -10.88
C PHE A 425 -6.74 -5.69 -10.90
N ASP A 426 -6.14 -6.82 -10.54
CA ASP A 426 -6.87 -8.07 -10.29
C ASP A 426 -6.62 -8.66 -8.89
N GLY A 427 -7.46 -9.65 -8.53
CA GLY A 427 -7.40 -10.37 -7.27
C GLY A 427 -6.38 -11.51 -7.20
N THR A 428 -5.43 -11.61 -8.13
CA THR A 428 -4.44 -12.70 -8.15
C THR A 428 -3.54 -12.60 -6.92
N ALA A 429 -3.70 -13.51 -5.96
CA ALA A 429 -3.00 -13.44 -4.68
C ALA A 429 -1.56 -13.95 -4.74
N TYR A 430 -0.64 -13.25 -4.09
CA TYR A 430 0.67 -13.76 -3.70
C TYR A 430 0.53 -14.60 -2.42
N GLU A 431 0.87 -15.89 -2.51
CA GLU A 431 1.09 -16.77 -1.36
C GLU A 431 -0.06 -16.81 -0.33
N ARG A 432 -1.31 -16.84 -0.83
CA ARG A 432 -2.56 -16.82 -0.04
C ARG A 432 -2.62 -17.88 1.06
N ARG A 433 -1.98 -19.03 0.88
CA ARG A 433 -1.96 -20.12 1.87
C ARG A 433 -1.27 -19.74 3.17
N VAL A 434 -0.27 -18.86 3.11
CA VAL A 434 0.50 -18.41 4.28
C VAL A 434 0.01 -17.07 4.78
N LEU A 435 -0.28 -16.14 3.86
CA LEU A 435 -0.57 -14.74 4.18
C LEU A 435 -2.07 -14.45 4.36
N GLY A 436 -2.95 -15.35 3.90
CA GLY A 436 -4.38 -15.07 3.83
C GLY A 436 -4.72 -14.11 2.69
N TYR A 437 -5.78 -13.32 2.87
CA TYR A 437 -6.21 -12.31 1.90
C TYR A 437 -5.43 -11.01 2.08
N GLY A 438 -5.10 -10.34 0.97
CA GLY A 438 -4.63 -8.95 0.92
C GLY A 438 -3.29 -8.73 0.21
N GLY A 439 -2.51 -9.77 -0.09
CA GLY A 439 -1.31 -9.70 -0.92
C GLY A 439 -1.56 -9.87 -2.43
N HIS A 440 -2.62 -9.30 -2.99
CA HIS A 440 -2.97 -9.40 -4.42
C HIS A 440 -2.79 -8.06 -5.15
N GLY A 441 -2.77 -8.09 -6.47
CA GLY A 441 -2.76 -6.87 -7.30
C GLY A 441 -1.81 -6.95 -8.49
N ASP A 442 -2.19 -7.69 -9.54
CA ASP A 442 -1.56 -7.47 -10.86
C ASP A 442 -2.14 -6.18 -11.43
N VAL A 443 -1.28 -5.27 -11.89
CA VAL A 443 -1.69 -4.09 -12.65
C VAL A 443 -2.22 -4.57 -13.99
N VAL A 444 -3.42 -4.12 -14.36
CA VAL A 444 -4.03 -4.40 -15.65
C VAL A 444 -4.37 -3.09 -16.33
N VAL A 445 -3.96 -2.97 -17.59
CA VAL A 445 -4.27 -1.82 -18.44
C VAL A 445 -5.24 -2.28 -19.51
N LEU A 446 -6.40 -1.62 -19.58
CA LEU A 446 -7.39 -1.83 -20.61
C LEU A 446 -7.39 -0.62 -21.55
N HIS A 447 -7.35 -0.84 -22.87
CA HIS A 447 -7.34 0.23 -23.87
C HIS A 447 -8.66 0.25 -24.65
N SER A 448 -9.14 1.44 -24.99
CA SER A 448 -10.33 1.63 -25.80
C SER A 448 -10.08 1.16 -27.24
N ARG A 449 -11.03 0.43 -27.81
CA ARG A 449 -11.01 -0.04 -29.20
C ARG A 449 -11.48 0.99 -30.21
#